data_AF-A0A6A7BP99-F1
#
_entry.id   AF-A0A6A7BP99-F1
#
_cell.length_a   1.000
_cell.length_b   1.000
_cell.length_c   1.000
_cell.angle_alpha   90.00
_cell.angle_beta   90.00
_cell.angle_gamma   90.00
#
_symmetry.space_group_name_H-M   'P 1'
#
loop_
_entity.id
_entity.type
_entity.pdbx_description
1 polymer ?
#
loop_
_entity_poly.entity_id
_entity_poly.type
_entity_poly.pdbx_seq_one_letter_code
_entity_poly.pdbx_strand_id
1 'polypeptide(L)'
;MKSLSVLLALATSLTSVSAVSIEQASYPIGSSISLPRSESLSSRLSLLPRGHKKKKKDNWGNAIEKDRKKITIRASKHDRDDISDDFLWAIKKANKGGFVHLEKGKKYVIGKKLDLTFLKDVYVKIDGELKFTNDIDYWQKNNFYYDFQKSITFWVWGGKDVKIYGSGVINGNGQAWWDGFSGAEILDPNNKFYRPILFMTDNATNIEVSGLHLKDSPCWTTFMVRTKNVVFDDIYIDAVSTNISSLPKNTDGFDTLNVDGLTVTNTRVNVGDDCFSPKPNTTNILVKNLWCNGTHGVSMGSIGQYSGVQDFISNAHLENITLLNGQNGARLKAWAGPNVGYGYIDNITYKDIHIENTDAPVVLDQCYFNINETACAKYPSKVNITNVNFINVSGTSSGKNGRVVADLTCSPGATCNGIHLEGINITSPAGGPPQIVCENIQGGVGVECIPASEADD
;
A
#
# COMPACT_ATOMS: atom_id res chain seq x y z
N MET A 1 22.36 -9.63 67.24
CA MET A 1 23.39 -8.67 66.79
C MET A 1 22.68 -7.60 65.94
N LYS A 2 23.03 -6.33 66.23
CA LYS A 2 22.65 -5.02 65.64
C LYS A 2 22.18 -5.07 64.16
N SER A 3 21.33 -4.20 63.58
CA SER A 3 20.87 -2.85 63.93
C SER A 3 19.74 -2.42 62.95
N LEU A 4 18.86 -1.55 63.44
CA LEU A 4 18.32 -0.31 62.86
C LEU A 4 17.84 -0.19 61.39
N SER A 5 16.60 0.30 61.33
CA SER A 5 15.96 1.17 60.34
C SER A 5 16.86 2.29 59.79
N VAL A 6 16.71 2.60 58.49
CA VAL A 6 17.09 3.90 57.91
C VAL A 6 16.02 4.33 56.90
N LEU A 7 15.35 5.43 57.25
CA LEU A 7 14.67 6.38 56.35
C LEU A 7 15.72 7.00 55.41
N LEU A 8 15.42 7.17 54.12
CA LEU A 8 16.18 8.12 53.30
C LEU A 8 15.26 9.05 52.49
N ALA A 9 15.65 10.32 52.57
CA ALA A 9 14.93 11.51 52.18
C ALA A 9 14.82 11.71 50.66
N LEU A 10 13.72 12.33 50.24
CA LEU A 10 13.63 13.04 48.97
C LEU A 10 14.61 14.22 48.97
N ALA A 11 15.52 14.25 48.01
CA ALA A 11 16.31 15.41 47.68
C ALA A 11 15.67 16.13 46.50
N THR A 12 15.14 17.32 46.75
CA THR A 12 14.78 18.33 45.75
C THR A 12 16.05 19.03 45.28
N SER A 13 16.42 18.88 44.01
CA SER A 13 17.42 19.72 43.36
C SER A 13 16.73 20.69 42.39
N LEU A 14 16.68 21.97 42.77
CA LEU A 14 16.47 23.08 41.86
C LEU A 14 17.73 23.25 41.03
N THR A 15 17.60 23.17 39.71
CA THR A 15 18.57 23.77 38.78
C THR A 15 17.82 24.58 37.75
N SER A 16 18.20 25.85 37.70
CA SER A 16 17.79 26.93 36.81
C SER A 16 17.82 26.53 35.34
N VAL A 17 16.70 26.71 34.63
CA VAL A 17 16.66 26.75 33.17
C VAL A 17 17.10 28.14 32.73
N SER A 18 18.35 28.24 32.30
CA SER A 18 18.84 29.39 31.55
C SER A 18 18.22 29.36 30.16
N ALA A 19 17.50 30.43 29.80
CA ALA A 19 16.99 30.64 28.47
C ALA A 19 18.15 30.73 27.47
N VAL A 20 18.27 29.75 26.58
CA VAL A 20 19.10 29.86 25.38
C VAL A 20 18.21 30.39 24.27
N SER A 21 18.50 31.61 23.86
CA SER A 21 17.92 32.27 22.69
C SER A 21 18.13 31.41 21.45
N ILE A 22 17.03 30.98 20.83
CA ILE A 22 17.04 30.36 19.51
C ILE A 22 17.26 31.49 18.50
N GLU A 23 18.47 31.60 17.97
CA GLU A 23 18.72 32.36 16.74
C GLU A 23 17.93 31.72 15.60
N GLN A 24 16.98 32.50 15.08
CA GLN A 24 16.24 32.17 13.87
C GLN A 24 17.21 32.13 12.68
N ALA A 25 17.52 30.93 12.18
CA ALA A 25 18.09 30.78 10.86
C ALA A 25 17.06 31.24 9.82
N SER A 26 17.35 32.38 9.21
CA SER A 26 16.62 32.96 8.09
C SER A 26 16.81 32.12 6.83
N TYR A 27 15.75 31.46 6.36
CA TYR A 27 15.72 30.81 5.06
C TYR A 27 15.64 31.87 3.95
N PRO A 28 16.53 31.86 2.94
CA PRO A 28 16.44 32.79 1.83
C PRO A 28 15.21 32.47 0.97
N ILE A 29 14.35 33.47 0.85
CA ILE A 29 13.23 33.52 -0.10
C ILE A 29 13.80 33.84 -1.48
N GLY A 30 13.58 32.96 -2.45
CA GLY A 30 13.60 33.31 -3.88
C GLY A 30 14.52 32.47 -4.76
N SER A 31 13.94 31.49 -5.45
CA SER A 31 14.09 31.37 -6.90
C SER A 31 12.97 30.49 -7.44
N SER A 32 12.00 31.14 -8.08
CA SER A 32 10.94 30.48 -8.84
C SER A 32 11.55 29.87 -10.10
N ILE A 33 11.69 28.54 -10.11
CA ILE A 33 11.98 27.79 -11.33
C ILE A 33 10.70 27.81 -12.17
N SER A 34 10.73 28.59 -13.25
CA SER A 34 9.67 28.66 -14.24
C SER A 34 9.82 27.49 -15.21
N LEU A 35 8.86 26.58 -15.20
CA LEU A 35 8.71 25.56 -16.23
C LEU A 35 8.29 26.23 -17.55
N PRO A 36 8.86 25.86 -18.72
CA PRO A 36 8.52 26.48 -19.99
C PRO A 36 7.06 26.22 -20.34
N ARG A 37 6.31 27.31 -20.46
CA ARG A 37 4.94 27.38 -20.94
C ARG A 37 4.96 27.06 -22.43
N SER A 38 4.28 26.00 -22.87
CA SER A 38 4.05 25.77 -24.30
C SER A 38 3.21 26.91 -24.85
N GLU A 39 3.79 27.72 -25.75
CA GLU A 39 3.06 28.76 -26.46
C GLU A 39 1.98 28.13 -27.35
N SER A 40 0.74 28.54 -27.13
CA SER A 40 -0.36 28.23 -28.02
C SER A 40 -0.24 29.06 -29.29
N LEU A 41 0.04 28.41 -30.42
CA LEU A 41 -0.20 28.97 -31.74
C LEU A 41 -1.71 29.11 -31.96
N SER A 42 -2.25 30.29 -31.73
CA SER A 42 -3.58 30.69 -32.16
C SER A 42 -3.51 32.00 -32.92
N SER A 43 -3.29 31.91 -34.23
CA SER A 43 -3.75 32.94 -35.16
C SER A 43 -4.17 32.31 -36.49
N ARG A 44 -5.49 32.27 -36.71
CA ARG A 44 -6.18 32.60 -37.97
C ARG A 44 -7.66 32.24 -37.83
N LEU A 45 -8.46 33.29 -37.66
CA LEU A 45 -9.89 33.26 -37.89
C LEU A 45 -10.14 32.85 -39.35
N SER A 46 -10.84 31.74 -39.56
CA SER A 46 -11.60 31.50 -40.79
C SER A 46 -13.02 31.12 -40.38
N LEU A 47 -13.98 31.89 -40.87
CA LEU A 47 -15.41 31.68 -40.69
C LEU A 47 -15.80 30.38 -41.42
N LEU A 48 -16.10 29.34 -40.66
CA LEU A 48 -16.71 28.10 -41.14
C LEU A 48 -17.97 27.77 -40.30
N PRO A 49 -18.95 27.06 -40.89
CA PRO A 49 -20.31 26.97 -40.34
C PRO A 49 -20.34 26.30 -38.97
N ARG A 50 -21.33 26.63 -38.13
CA ARG A 50 -21.55 26.03 -36.80
C ARG A 50 -21.69 24.50 -36.89
N GLY A 51 -20.56 23.80 -36.86
CA GLY A 51 -20.50 22.36 -36.70
C GLY A 51 -20.84 21.97 -35.27
N HIS A 52 -21.64 20.92 -35.09
CA HIS A 52 -21.89 20.31 -33.80
C HIS A 52 -20.56 20.00 -33.09
N LYS A 53 -20.24 20.72 -32.00
CA LYS A 53 -19.08 20.41 -31.15
C LYS A 53 -19.22 18.95 -30.68
N LYS A 54 -18.35 18.04 -31.16
CA LYS A 54 -18.27 16.67 -30.64
C LYS A 54 -18.17 16.75 -29.12
N LYS A 55 -19.08 16.09 -28.40
CA LYS A 55 -19.05 16.04 -26.94
C LYS A 55 -17.71 15.41 -26.51
N LYS A 56 -16.99 16.07 -25.60
CA LYS A 56 -15.77 15.50 -25.01
C LYS A 56 -16.17 14.25 -24.20
N LYS A 57 -15.36 13.21 -24.28
CA LYS A 57 -15.56 11.92 -23.59
C LYS A 57 -14.41 11.68 -22.62
N ASP A 58 -14.66 10.89 -21.57
CA ASP A 58 -13.61 10.40 -20.70
C ASP A 58 -12.83 9.23 -21.34
N ASN A 59 -11.89 8.68 -20.58
CA ASN A 59 -11.00 7.59 -21.03
C ASN A 59 -11.75 6.27 -21.34
N TRP A 60 -13.04 6.18 -21.00
CA TRP A 60 -13.88 5.01 -21.26
C TRP A 60 -14.98 5.29 -22.29
N GLY A 61 -15.00 6.47 -22.89
CA GLY A 61 -16.02 6.88 -23.87
C GLY A 61 -17.32 7.40 -23.26
N ASN A 62 -17.36 7.61 -21.94
CA ASN A 62 -18.51 8.11 -21.21
C ASN A 62 -18.51 9.64 -21.10
N ALA A 63 -19.61 10.21 -20.60
CA ALA A 63 -19.73 11.67 -20.44
C ALA A 63 -18.70 12.18 -19.41
N ILE A 64 -18.09 13.33 -19.66
CA ILE A 64 -17.22 13.96 -18.65
C ILE A 64 -18.07 14.65 -17.56
N GLU A 65 -17.50 14.90 -16.37
CA GLU A 65 -18.21 15.41 -15.19
C GLU A 65 -19.19 16.55 -15.50
N LYS A 66 -18.75 17.56 -16.26
CA LYS A 66 -19.57 18.75 -16.59
C LYS A 66 -20.90 18.42 -17.29
N ASP A 67 -20.98 17.26 -17.96
CA ASP A 67 -22.13 16.79 -18.72
C ASP A 67 -22.97 15.77 -17.92
N ARG A 68 -22.58 15.46 -16.67
CA ARG A 68 -23.26 14.51 -15.78
C ARG A 68 -24.21 15.23 -14.82
N LYS A 69 -25.27 14.54 -14.40
CA LYS A 69 -26.17 15.05 -13.36
C LYS A 69 -25.51 14.96 -11.98
N LYS A 70 -25.33 16.10 -11.30
CA LYS A 70 -24.88 16.18 -9.90
C LYS A 70 -25.98 15.70 -8.95
N ILE A 71 -25.63 14.82 -8.02
CA ILE A 71 -26.43 14.37 -6.88
C ILE A 71 -25.71 14.79 -5.60
N THR A 72 -26.45 15.35 -4.65
CA THR A 72 -25.95 15.73 -3.33
C THR A 72 -26.78 15.07 -2.23
N ILE A 73 -26.19 14.93 -1.05
CA ILE A 73 -26.84 14.43 0.17
C ILE A 73 -26.54 15.37 1.33
N ARG A 74 -27.32 15.24 2.40
CA ARG A 74 -27.03 15.95 3.65
C ARG A 74 -25.68 15.50 4.22
N ALA A 75 -24.99 16.41 4.90
CA ALA A 75 -23.86 16.07 5.74
C ALA A 75 -24.33 15.49 7.08
N SER A 76 -23.48 14.68 7.71
CA SER A 76 -23.65 14.24 9.09
C SER A 76 -23.46 15.40 10.06
N LYS A 77 -24.30 15.46 11.09
CA LYS A 77 -24.26 16.48 12.15
C LYS A 77 -23.20 16.19 13.22
N HIS A 78 -22.87 14.92 13.42
CA HIS A 78 -21.88 14.44 14.40
C HIS A 78 -21.40 13.03 14.01
N ASP A 79 -20.41 12.49 14.73
CA ASP A 79 -19.76 11.19 14.44
C ASP A 79 -20.66 9.94 14.62
N ARG A 80 -21.92 10.14 15.00
CA ARG A 80 -22.95 9.09 15.14
C ARG A 80 -24.15 9.29 14.20
N ASP A 81 -24.14 10.36 13.40
CA ASP A 81 -25.22 10.65 12.45
C ASP A 81 -24.96 9.91 11.14
N ASP A 82 -25.33 8.63 11.13
CA ASP A 82 -25.19 7.73 9.99
C ASP A 82 -25.96 8.23 8.75
N ILE A 83 -25.27 8.34 7.62
CA ILE A 83 -25.82 8.71 6.30
C ILE A 83 -25.73 7.56 5.29
N SER A 84 -25.46 6.32 5.72
CA SER A 84 -25.27 5.17 4.82
C SER A 84 -26.41 5.00 3.81
N ASP A 85 -27.66 5.14 4.26
CA ASP A 85 -28.83 5.01 3.40
C ASP A 85 -28.96 6.20 2.42
N ASP A 86 -28.64 7.42 2.86
CA ASP A 86 -28.58 8.61 2.00
C ASP A 86 -27.50 8.43 0.91
N PHE A 87 -26.32 7.95 1.27
CA PHE A 87 -25.21 7.70 0.34
C PHE A 87 -25.57 6.61 -0.68
N LEU A 88 -26.12 5.48 -0.23
CA LEU A 88 -26.58 4.41 -1.12
C LEU A 88 -27.66 4.90 -2.09
N TRP A 89 -28.61 5.70 -1.61
CA TRP A 89 -29.62 6.34 -2.45
C TRP A 89 -28.98 7.23 -3.52
N ALA A 90 -28.02 8.07 -3.13
CA ALA A 90 -27.36 9.00 -4.06
C ALA A 90 -26.57 8.26 -5.13
N ILE A 91 -25.84 7.22 -4.74
CA ILE A 91 -25.11 6.36 -5.68
C ILE A 91 -26.07 5.68 -6.65
N LYS A 92 -27.20 5.12 -6.18
CA LYS A 92 -28.24 4.56 -7.04
C LYS A 92 -28.83 5.57 -8.02
N LYS A 93 -29.00 6.84 -7.60
CA LYS A 93 -29.50 7.92 -8.46
C LYS A 93 -28.47 8.44 -9.45
N ALA A 94 -27.19 8.43 -9.09
CA ALA A 94 -26.09 8.83 -9.94
C ALA A 94 -25.65 7.73 -10.92
N ASN A 95 -26.00 6.48 -10.65
CA ASN A 95 -25.65 5.36 -11.51
C ASN A 95 -26.13 5.59 -12.97
N LYS A 96 -25.33 5.17 -13.96
CA LYS A 96 -25.60 5.33 -15.40
C LYS A 96 -25.52 6.78 -15.91
N GLY A 97 -24.45 7.48 -15.54
CA GLY A 97 -24.07 8.77 -16.16
C GLY A 97 -24.23 10.01 -15.25
N GLY A 98 -24.46 9.83 -13.96
CA GLY A 98 -24.48 10.90 -12.96
C GLY A 98 -23.19 10.95 -12.14
N PHE A 99 -23.17 11.86 -11.17
CA PHE A 99 -22.13 11.88 -10.13
C PHE A 99 -22.67 12.30 -8.76
N VAL A 100 -22.09 11.71 -7.69
CA VAL A 100 -22.33 12.13 -6.30
C VAL A 100 -21.22 13.10 -5.89
N HIS A 101 -21.56 14.18 -5.17
CA HIS A 101 -20.58 15.12 -4.62
C HIS A 101 -20.72 15.24 -3.10
N LEU A 102 -19.67 14.87 -2.38
CA LEU A 102 -19.47 15.10 -0.95
C LEU A 102 -18.61 16.36 -0.76
N GLU A 103 -19.21 17.42 -0.22
CA GLU A 103 -18.69 18.77 -0.32
C GLU A 103 -17.57 19.07 0.69
N LYS A 104 -16.67 19.99 0.30
CA LYS A 104 -15.56 20.44 1.15
C LYS A 104 -16.04 20.98 2.50
N GLY A 105 -15.34 20.61 3.57
CA GLY A 105 -15.65 21.05 4.94
C GLY A 105 -16.90 20.39 5.53
N LYS A 106 -17.45 19.36 4.88
CA LYS A 106 -18.55 18.54 5.39
C LYS A 106 -18.07 17.15 5.76
N LYS A 107 -18.75 16.54 6.73
CA LYS A 107 -18.52 15.17 7.20
C LYS A 107 -19.69 14.28 6.80
N TYR A 108 -19.39 13.04 6.41
CA TYR A 108 -20.36 12.04 5.96
C TYR A 108 -20.03 10.70 6.63
N VAL A 109 -20.82 10.32 7.64
CA VAL A 109 -20.56 9.14 8.48
C VAL A 109 -21.23 7.90 7.90
N ILE A 110 -20.47 6.85 7.65
CA ILE A 110 -20.96 5.54 7.20
C ILE A 110 -20.97 4.57 8.38
N GLY A 111 -22.18 4.24 8.85
CA GLY A 111 -22.44 3.30 9.94
C GLY A 111 -22.88 1.90 9.50
N LYS A 112 -23.16 1.67 8.22
CA LYS A 112 -23.64 0.38 7.70
C LYS A 112 -22.81 -0.12 6.55
N LYS A 113 -22.70 -1.44 6.40
CA LYS A 113 -22.03 -2.04 5.24
C LYS A 113 -22.74 -1.68 3.94
N LEU A 114 -21.98 -1.41 2.89
CA LEU A 114 -22.52 -1.00 1.58
C LEU A 114 -22.08 -1.95 0.47
N ASP A 115 -23.05 -2.59 -0.17
CA ASP A 115 -22.84 -3.33 -1.42
C ASP A 115 -23.03 -2.36 -2.59
N LEU A 116 -21.93 -2.02 -3.26
CA LEU A 116 -21.87 -1.13 -4.42
C LEU A 116 -21.40 -1.90 -5.66
N THR A 117 -21.75 -3.19 -5.78
CA THR A 117 -21.34 -4.04 -6.92
C THR A 117 -22.12 -3.78 -8.21
N PHE A 118 -23.19 -2.99 -8.14
CA PHE A 118 -24.13 -2.75 -9.25
C PHE A 118 -23.76 -1.57 -10.18
N LEU A 119 -22.59 -0.95 -9.99
CA LEU A 119 -22.27 0.33 -10.62
C LEU A 119 -21.98 0.19 -12.11
N LYS A 120 -22.40 1.21 -12.85
CA LYS A 120 -22.16 1.38 -14.27
C LYS A 120 -22.08 2.86 -14.59
N ASP A 121 -20.92 3.33 -15.02
CA ASP A 121 -20.72 4.72 -15.44
C ASP A 121 -21.12 5.74 -14.37
N VAL A 122 -20.37 5.79 -13.26
CA VAL A 122 -20.67 6.67 -12.12
C VAL A 122 -19.44 7.37 -11.60
N TYR A 123 -19.61 8.64 -11.26
CA TYR A 123 -18.56 9.45 -10.64
C TYR A 123 -18.91 9.72 -9.17
N VAL A 124 -17.92 9.70 -8.29
CA VAL A 124 -18.06 10.02 -6.87
C VAL A 124 -16.97 11.03 -6.51
N LYS A 125 -17.36 12.29 -6.36
CA LYS A 125 -16.46 13.38 -5.98
C LYS A 125 -16.46 13.55 -4.46
N ILE A 126 -15.32 13.35 -3.82
CA ILE A 126 -15.14 13.46 -2.37
C ILE A 126 -14.18 14.63 -2.09
N ASP A 127 -14.74 15.79 -1.75
CA ASP A 127 -13.98 16.96 -1.27
C ASP A 127 -14.10 17.13 0.26
N GLY A 128 -15.07 16.47 0.89
CA GLY A 128 -15.27 16.42 2.34
C GLY A 128 -14.60 15.21 3.01
N GLU A 129 -14.99 14.93 4.26
CA GLU A 129 -14.58 13.72 4.98
C GLU A 129 -15.70 12.67 4.94
N LEU A 130 -15.44 11.51 4.33
CA LEU A 130 -16.25 10.30 4.51
C LEU A 130 -15.60 9.47 5.62
N LYS A 131 -16.31 9.25 6.73
CA LYS A 131 -15.77 8.58 7.92
C LYS A 131 -16.59 7.35 8.29
N PHE A 132 -15.93 6.21 8.48
CA PHE A 132 -16.59 5.01 9.00
C PHE A 132 -16.75 5.08 10.52
N THR A 133 -17.86 4.54 11.02
CA THR A 133 -18.00 4.31 12.46
C THR A 133 -17.02 3.23 12.91
N ASN A 134 -16.54 3.33 14.15
CA ASN A 134 -15.72 2.31 14.80
C ASN A 134 -16.57 1.40 15.70
N ASP A 135 -17.83 1.14 15.33
CA ASP A 135 -18.71 0.19 16.03
C ASP A 135 -18.26 -1.24 15.73
N ILE A 136 -17.25 -1.70 16.48
CA ILE A 136 -16.63 -3.02 16.29
C ILE A 136 -17.68 -4.13 16.36
N ASP A 137 -18.60 -4.08 17.32
CA ASP A 137 -19.64 -5.09 17.50
C ASP A 137 -20.57 -5.18 16.28
N TYR A 138 -20.94 -4.03 15.71
CA TYR A 138 -21.71 -3.99 14.47
C TYR A 138 -20.91 -4.61 13.31
N TRP A 139 -19.67 -4.17 13.09
CA TRP A 139 -18.86 -4.57 11.94
C TRP A 139 -18.40 -6.04 12.00
N GLN A 140 -18.19 -6.62 13.19
CA GLN A 140 -17.95 -8.06 13.34
C GLN A 140 -19.16 -8.89 12.89
N LYS A 141 -20.38 -8.37 13.08
CA LYS A 141 -21.64 -9.05 12.68
C LYS A 141 -22.10 -8.70 11.27
N ASN A 142 -21.73 -7.52 10.77
CA ASN A 142 -22.26 -6.93 9.54
C ASN A 142 -21.12 -6.49 8.62
N ASN A 143 -20.51 -7.45 7.95
CA ASN A 143 -19.46 -7.19 6.98
C ASN A 143 -19.66 -8.00 5.69
N PHE A 144 -18.73 -7.82 4.76
CA PHE A 144 -18.46 -8.75 3.67
C PHE A 144 -17.19 -9.51 4.01
N TYR A 145 -17.28 -10.84 4.12
CA TYR A 145 -16.18 -11.72 4.47
C TYR A 145 -15.54 -12.32 3.23
N TYR A 146 -14.21 -12.40 3.23
CA TYR A 146 -13.40 -13.04 2.20
C TYR A 146 -12.48 -14.08 2.83
N ASP A 147 -12.52 -15.30 2.29
CA ASP A 147 -11.73 -16.43 2.82
C ASP A 147 -10.22 -16.19 2.73
N PHE A 148 -9.78 -15.51 1.67
CA PHE A 148 -8.37 -15.17 1.47
C PHE A 148 -7.89 -14.32 2.66
N GLN A 149 -7.00 -14.91 3.46
CA GLN A 149 -6.43 -14.32 4.68
C GLN A 149 -7.45 -13.76 5.69
N LYS A 150 -8.67 -14.31 5.70
CA LYS A 150 -9.74 -14.03 6.68
C LYS A 150 -10.07 -12.54 6.81
N SER A 151 -10.21 -11.85 5.69
CA SER A 151 -10.45 -10.40 5.66
C SER A 151 -11.95 -10.06 5.69
N ILE A 152 -12.28 -8.92 6.29
CA ILE A 152 -13.60 -8.29 6.17
C ILE A 152 -13.47 -6.90 5.56
N THR A 153 -14.55 -6.30 5.06
CA THR A 153 -14.55 -4.91 4.57
C THR A 153 -15.82 -4.14 4.92
N PHE A 154 -15.72 -2.82 4.98
CA PHE A 154 -16.85 -1.90 5.17
C PHE A 154 -17.81 -1.88 3.98
N TRP A 155 -17.28 -1.96 2.76
CA TRP A 155 -18.05 -1.82 1.53
C TRP A 155 -17.37 -2.52 0.36
N VAL A 156 -18.13 -2.83 -0.69
CA VAL A 156 -17.60 -3.49 -1.89
C VAL A 156 -17.96 -2.68 -3.12
N TRP A 157 -16.97 -2.15 -3.82
CA TRP A 157 -17.12 -1.45 -5.09
C TRP A 157 -17.00 -2.43 -6.25
N GLY A 158 -18.01 -2.52 -7.11
CA GLY A 158 -17.98 -3.41 -8.27
C GLY A 158 -18.60 -2.80 -9.51
N GLY A 159 -18.74 -3.62 -10.55
CA GLY A 159 -19.35 -3.18 -11.80
C GLY A 159 -18.33 -2.51 -12.73
N LYS A 160 -18.74 -1.47 -13.46
CA LYS A 160 -17.94 -0.93 -14.57
C LYS A 160 -17.93 0.60 -14.65
N ASP A 161 -16.77 1.16 -15.01
CA ASP A 161 -16.59 2.59 -15.30
C ASP A 161 -16.93 3.46 -14.06
N VAL A 162 -16.18 3.27 -12.98
CA VAL A 162 -16.36 3.99 -11.70
C VAL A 162 -15.17 4.92 -11.45
N LYS A 163 -15.45 6.21 -11.33
CA LYS A 163 -14.43 7.23 -11.01
C LYS A 163 -14.68 7.82 -9.62
N ILE A 164 -13.71 7.74 -8.73
CA ILE A 164 -13.76 8.24 -7.36
C ILE A 164 -12.62 9.24 -7.19
N TYR A 165 -12.91 10.50 -6.90
CA TYR A 165 -11.87 11.53 -6.96
C TYR A 165 -12.19 12.71 -6.08
N GLY A 166 -11.22 13.59 -5.83
CA GLY A 166 -11.46 14.86 -5.17
C GLY A 166 -10.23 15.32 -4.42
N SER A 167 -10.45 15.96 -3.28
CA SER A 167 -9.41 16.47 -2.38
C SER A 167 -9.68 16.12 -0.91
N GLY A 168 -10.68 15.26 -0.69
CA GLY A 168 -11.20 14.88 0.61
C GLY A 168 -10.55 13.63 1.19
N VAL A 169 -11.15 13.16 2.29
CA VAL A 169 -10.63 12.07 3.12
C VAL A 169 -11.63 10.92 3.14
N ILE A 170 -11.14 9.69 2.99
CA ILE A 170 -11.84 8.46 3.37
C ILE A 170 -11.17 7.97 4.66
N ASN A 171 -11.87 8.07 5.78
CA ASN A 171 -11.35 7.81 7.13
C ASN A 171 -11.93 6.51 7.69
N GLY A 172 -11.07 5.50 7.89
CA GLY A 172 -11.41 4.19 8.43
C GLY A 172 -11.62 4.16 9.94
N ASN A 173 -11.24 5.23 10.65
CA ASN A 173 -11.39 5.37 12.09
C ASN A 173 -10.73 4.20 12.87
N GLY A 174 -9.50 3.86 12.45
CA GLY A 174 -8.76 2.65 12.81
C GLY A 174 -8.30 2.49 14.25
N GLN A 175 -8.20 3.56 15.04
CA GLN A 175 -7.59 3.51 16.37
C GLN A 175 -8.19 2.42 17.29
N ALA A 176 -9.53 2.39 17.39
CA ALA A 176 -10.20 1.39 18.24
C ALA A 176 -9.94 -0.06 17.77
N TRP A 177 -9.70 -0.24 16.47
CA TRP A 177 -9.38 -1.55 15.89
C TRP A 177 -7.94 -1.95 16.19
N TRP A 178 -6.99 -1.02 16.14
CA TRP A 178 -5.60 -1.28 16.51
C TRP A 178 -5.47 -1.60 18.00
N ASP A 179 -6.20 -0.89 18.85
CA ASP A 179 -6.27 -1.17 20.29
C ASP A 179 -6.87 -2.56 20.57
N GLY A 180 -7.97 -2.91 19.90
CA GLY A 180 -8.62 -4.21 20.06
C GLY A 180 -7.82 -5.40 19.50
N PHE A 181 -6.91 -5.15 18.54
CA PHE A 181 -6.08 -6.18 17.91
C PHE A 181 -4.66 -6.26 18.48
N SER A 182 -4.30 -5.41 19.44
CA SER A 182 -2.95 -5.41 20.01
C SER A 182 -2.57 -6.78 20.57
N GLY A 183 -1.39 -7.26 20.20
CA GLY A 183 -0.90 -8.60 20.56
C GLY A 183 -1.46 -9.77 19.74
N ALA A 184 -2.38 -9.53 18.81
CA ALA A 184 -2.91 -10.57 17.91
C ALA A 184 -2.18 -10.60 16.56
N GLU A 185 -2.43 -11.68 15.80
CA GLU A 185 -1.89 -11.93 14.46
C GLU A 185 -3.00 -12.33 13.48
N ILE A 186 -2.95 -11.79 12.26
CA ILE A 186 -4.08 -11.92 11.31
C ILE A 186 -4.28 -13.37 10.86
N LEU A 187 -3.18 -14.10 10.68
CA LEU A 187 -3.15 -15.50 10.26
C LEU A 187 -3.21 -16.49 11.44
N ASP A 188 -3.40 -16.04 12.69
CA ASP A 188 -3.67 -16.96 13.79
C ASP A 188 -4.95 -17.78 13.48
N PRO A 189 -4.89 -19.13 13.50
CA PRO A 189 -6.05 -19.99 13.33
C PRO A 189 -7.23 -19.62 14.25
N ASN A 190 -6.93 -19.14 15.47
CA ASN A 190 -7.90 -18.78 16.50
C ASN A 190 -8.34 -17.31 16.46
N ASN A 191 -7.84 -16.51 15.52
CA ASN A 191 -8.25 -15.13 15.38
C ASN A 191 -9.76 -15.04 15.05
N LYS A 192 -10.50 -14.36 15.94
CA LYS A 192 -11.93 -14.05 15.81
C LYS A 192 -12.19 -12.54 15.71
N PHE A 193 -11.14 -11.73 15.68
CA PHE A 193 -11.22 -10.27 15.58
C PHE A 193 -10.78 -9.84 14.18
N TYR A 194 -11.72 -9.87 13.23
CA TYR A 194 -11.45 -9.43 11.87
C TYR A 194 -11.57 -7.91 11.78
N ARG A 195 -10.65 -7.27 11.05
CA ARG A 195 -10.61 -5.81 10.89
C ARG A 195 -10.99 -5.44 9.45
N PRO A 196 -11.84 -4.43 9.25
CA PRO A 196 -12.32 -4.07 7.93
C PRO A 196 -11.28 -3.35 7.08
N ILE A 197 -11.18 -3.77 5.82
CA ILE A 197 -10.45 -3.11 4.75
C ILE A 197 -11.17 -1.82 4.37
N LEU A 198 -10.42 -0.72 4.22
CA LEU A 198 -10.97 0.61 3.99
C LEU A 198 -11.58 0.78 2.60
N PHE A 199 -10.88 0.34 1.55
CA PHE A 199 -11.33 0.44 0.17
C PHE A 199 -11.19 -0.90 -0.54
N MET A 200 -12.30 -1.51 -0.94
CA MET A 200 -12.29 -2.80 -1.60
C MET A 200 -13.04 -2.75 -2.94
N THR A 201 -12.43 -3.32 -3.97
CA THR A 201 -13.14 -3.63 -5.23
C THR A 201 -13.36 -5.12 -5.37
N ASP A 202 -14.50 -5.51 -5.93
CA ASP A 202 -14.77 -6.88 -6.33
C ASP A 202 -15.58 -6.95 -7.62
N ASN A 203 -15.15 -7.83 -8.55
CA ASN A 203 -15.77 -8.02 -9.86
C ASN A 203 -15.97 -6.67 -10.58
N ALA A 204 -14.88 -5.92 -10.68
CA ALA A 204 -14.87 -4.55 -11.17
C ALA A 204 -14.07 -4.44 -12.47
N THR A 205 -14.44 -3.49 -13.33
CA THR A 205 -13.67 -3.14 -14.53
C THR A 205 -13.65 -1.64 -14.72
N ASN A 206 -12.49 -1.07 -15.04
CA ASN A 206 -12.33 0.36 -15.24
C ASN A 206 -12.68 1.15 -13.97
N ILE A 207 -11.76 1.12 -13.01
CA ILE A 207 -11.84 1.85 -11.74
C ILE A 207 -10.74 2.92 -11.73
N GLU A 208 -11.09 4.16 -11.42
CA GLU A 208 -10.12 5.25 -11.25
C GLU A 208 -10.36 5.89 -9.89
N VAL A 209 -9.31 5.94 -9.05
CA VAL A 209 -9.31 6.60 -7.75
C VAL A 209 -8.22 7.67 -7.75
N SER A 210 -8.55 8.94 -7.45
CA SER A 210 -7.53 10.00 -7.52
C SER A 210 -7.67 11.19 -6.57
N GLY A 211 -6.56 11.72 -6.07
CA GLY A 211 -6.50 12.96 -5.29
C GLY A 211 -6.98 12.83 -3.84
N LEU A 212 -7.17 11.60 -3.35
CA LEU A 212 -7.78 11.33 -2.05
C LEU A 212 -6.75 11.00 -0.99
N HIS A 213 -7.12 11.34 0.25
CA HIS A 213 -6.45 10.87 1.45
C HIS A 213 -7.20 9.67 2.03
N LEU A 214 -6.57 8.50 2.06
CA LEU A 214 -7.06 7.30 2.73
C LEU A 214 -6.43 7.22 4.12
N LYS A 215 -7.23 7.45 5.16
CA LYS A 215 -6.76 7.70 6.52
C LYS A 215 -7.19 6.60 7.48
N ASP A 216 -6.27 6.17 8.32
CA ASP A 216 -6.46 5.28 9.46
C ASP A 216 -7.30 4.05 9.13
N SER A 217 -6.86 3.28 8.12
CA SER A 217 -7.47 1.99 7.83
C SER A 217 -7.34 1.04 9.04
N PRO A 218 -8.40 0.32 9.43
CA PRO A 218 -8.32 -0.68 10.50
C PRO A 218 -7.39 -1.85 10.16
N CYS A 219 -7.30 -2.21 8.89
CA CYS A 219 -6.49 -3.30 8.31
C CYS A 219 -5.91 -2.80 6.98
N TRP A 220 -5.73 -3.67 5.97
CA TRP A 220 -5.32 -3.28 4.63
C TRP A 220 -6.14 -2.09 4.13
N THR A 221 -5.47 -1.11 3.54
CA THR A 221 -6.09 0.13 3.10
C THR A 221 -6.85 -0.10 1.81
N THR A 222 -6.21 -0.72 0.81
CA THR A 222 -6.85 -1.03 -0.46
C THR A 222 -6.72 -2.51 -0.81
N PHE A 223 -7.81 -3.14 -1.25
CA PHE A 223 -7.80 -4.52 -1.70
C PHE A 223 -8.63 -4.69 -2.98
N MET A 224 -7.97 -5.04 -4.08
CA MET A 224 -8.64 -5.24 -5.36
C MET A 224 -8.81 -6.72 -5.64
N VAL A 225 -10.06 -7.17 -5.80
CA VAL A 225 -10.38 -8.58 -6.02
C VAL A 225 -11.09 -8.75 -7.37
N ARG A 226 -10.63 -9.66 -8.22
CA ARG A 226 -11.29 -9.94 -9.52
C ARG A 226 -11.52 -8.66 -10.34
N THR A 227 -10.53 -7.77 -10.34
CA THR A 227 -10.65 -6.42 -10.91
C THR A 227 -9.77 -6.26 -12.14
N LYS A 228 -10.27 -5.53 -13.15
CA LYS A 228 -9.53 -5.22 -14.37
C LYS A 228 -9.41 -3.72 -14.61
N ASN A 229 -8.26 -3.26 -15.08
CA ASN A 229 -8.00 -1.85 -15.39
C ASN A 229 -8.34 -0.93 -14.22
N VAL A 230 -7.51 -0.96 -13.18
CA VAL A 230 -7.64 -0.12 -12.00
C VAL A 230 -6.47 0.87 -11.92
N VAL A 231 -6.81 2.13 -11.64
CA VAL A 231 -5.85 3.24 -11.53
C VAL A 231 -6.02 3.92 -10.19
N PHE A 232 -4.91 4.10 -9.49
CA PHE A 232 -4.77 5.00 -8.34
C PHE A 232 -3.75 6.09 -8.71
N ASP A 233 -4.12 7.36 -8.57
CA ASP A 233 -3.24 8.49 -8.87
C ASP A 233 -3.36 9.60 -7.81
N ASP A 234 -2.25 10.18 -7.37
CA ASP A 234 -2.25 11.26 -6.38
C ASP A 234 -2.98 10.86 -5.09
N ILE A 235 -2.58 9.71 -4.52
CA ILE A 235 -3.16 9.18 -3.29
C ILE A 235 -2.20 9.41 -2.12
N TYR A 236 -2.75 9.84 -0.99
CA TYR A 236 -2.05 9.80 0.28
C TYR A 236 -2.68 8.75 1.18
N ILE A 237 -1.87 7.83 1.71
CA ILE A 237 -2.29 6.81 2.67
C ILE A 237 -1.52 7.01 3.95
N ASP A 238 -2.21 7.16 5.08
CA ASP A 238 -1.58 7.05 6.39
C ASP A 238 -2.40 6.26 7.41
N ALA A 239 -1.67 5.61 8.32
CA ALA A 239 -2.21 4.99 9.52
C ALA A 239 -1.26 5.34 10.66
N VAL A 240 -1.69 6.26 11.53
CA VAL A 240 -0.86 6.76 12.64
C VAL A 240 -1.59 6.53 13.96
N SER A 241 -1.07 5.60 14.76
CA SER A 241 -1.64 5.32 16.08
C SER A 241 -1.36 6.44 17.07
N THR A 242 -2.37 6.79 17.86
CA THR A 242 -2.22 7.66 19.03
C THR A 242 -1.79 6.88 20.28
N ASN A 243 -1.62 5.56 20.17
CA ASN A 243 -1.23 4.66 21.25
C ASN A 243 0.00 3.84 20.83
N ILE A 244 1.16 4.12 21.43
CA ILE A 244 2.42 3.45 21.08
C ILE A 244 2.41 1.94 21.37
N SER A 245 1.53 1.47 22.25
CA SER A 245 1.34 0.04 22.54
C SER A 245 0.42 -0.67 21.55
N SER A 246 -0.19 0.06 20.61
CA SER A 246 -1.13 -0.45 19.61
C SER A 246 -0.77 0.12 18.25
N LEU A 247 0.27 -0.42 17.63
CA LEU A 247 0.70 -0.01 16.30
C LEU A 247 -0.31 -0.45 15.22
N PRO A 248 -0.41 0.29 14.10
CA PRO A 248 -1.33 -0.02 13.00
C PRO A 248 -0.85 -1.24 12.19
N LYS A 249 -0.89 -2.44 12.80
CA LYS A 249 -0.48 -3.70 12.16
C LYS A 249 -1.31 -4.02 10.91
N ASN A 250 -0.69 -4.56 9.86
CA ASN A 250 -1.39 -4.99 8.64
C ASN A 250 -2.22 -3.86 8.02
N THR A 251 -1.68 -2.64 7.97
CA THR A 251 -2.32 -1.48 7.34
C THR A 251 -1.80 -1.23 5.93
N ASP A 252 -1.51 -2.33 5.21
CA ASP A 252 -0.95 -2.38 3.87
C ASP A 252 -1.56 -1.31 2.94
N GLY A 253 -0.73 -0.70 2.09
CA GLY A 253 -1.18 0.34 1.16
C GLY A 253 -2.06 -0.26 0.05
N PHE A 254 -1.50 -1.21 -0.69
CA PHE A 254 -2.15 -1.82 -1.86
C PHE A 254 -2.01 -3.34 -1.88
N ASP A 255 -3.14 -4.03 -1.80
CA ASP A 255 -3.24 -5.48 -1.99
C ASP A 255 -4.11 -5.83 -3.19
N THR A 256 -3.84 -6.97 -3.80
CA THR A 256 -4.61 -7.47 -4.96
C THR A 256 -4.88 -8.96 -4.84
N LEU A 257 -5.92 -9.44 -5.51
CA LEU A 257 -6.19 -10.86 -5.71
C LEU A 257 -6.95 -11.05 -7.01
N ASN A 258 -6.39 -11.77 -7.98
CA ASN A 258 -6.98 -11.94 -9.33
C ASN A 258 -7.18 -10.58 -10.05
N VAL A 259 -6.11 -9.81 -10.25
CA VAL A 259 -6.17 -8.47 -10.85
C VAL A 259 -5.37 -8.40 -12.15
N ASP A 260 -5.93 -7.77 -13.17
CA ASP A 260 -5.27 -7.58 -14.46
C ASP A 260 -5.32 -6.11 -14.88
N GLY A 261 -4.15 -5.46 -14.96
CA GLY A 261 -4.02 -4.04 -15.24
C GLY A 261 -4.20 -3.19 -13.99
N LEU A 262 -3.12 -2.98 -13.24
CA LEU A 262 -3.06 -2.09 -12.08
C LEU A 262 -2.00 -1.00 -12.30
N THR A 263 -2.44 0.25 -12.21
CA THR A 263 -1.55 1.42 -12.24
C THR A 263 -1.64 2.17 -10.91
N VAL A 264 -0.51 2.37 -10.25
CA VAL A 264 -0.39 3.22 -9.05
C VAL A 264 0.64 4.31 -9.32
N THR A 265 0.21 5.58 -9.30
CA THR A 265 1.08 6.73 -9.57
C THR A 265 0.99 7.82 -8.52
N ASN A 266 2.09 8.56 -8.34
CA ASN A 266 2.16 9.79 -7.55
C ASN A 266 1.62 9.60 -6.12
N THR A 267 1.99 8.50 -5.47
CA THR A 267 1.35 8.06 -4.23
C THR A 267 2.32 8.10 -3.06
N ARG A 268 1.80 8.43 -1.87
CA ARG A 268 2.55 8.43 -0.60
C ARG A 268 1.89 7.50 0.39
N VAL A 269 2.66 6.65 1.05
CA VAL A 269 2.17 5.63 1.98
C VAL A 269 2.98 5.66 3.27
N ASN A 270 2.30 5.84 4.40
CA ASN A 270 2.87 5.83 5.74
C ASN A 270 2.04 4.90 6.64
N VAL A 271 2.38 3.62 6.66
CA VAL A 271 1.57 2.55 7.26
C VAL A 271 2.46 1.56 8.01
N GLY A 272 1.86 0.65 8.78
CA GLY A 272 2.57 -0.33 9.61
C GLY A 272 2.79 -1.70 8.97
N ASP A 273 2.71 -1.83 7.65
CA ASP A 273 2.95 -3.08 6.91
C ASP A 273 3.38 -2.78 5.45
N ASP A 274 3.16 -3.68 4.49
CA ASP A 274 3.60 -3.51 3.09
C ASP A 274 3.08 -2.21 2.45
N CYS A 275 3.95 -1.50 1.73
CA CYS A 275 3.56 -0.32 0.95
C CYS A 275 2.72 -0.71 -0.27
N PHE A 276 3.15 -1.79 -0.94
CA PHE A 276 2.51 -2.36 -2.13
C PHE A 276 2.77 -3.86 -2.13
N SER A 277 1.70 -4.65 -2.22
CA SER A 277 1.71 -6.08 -1.94
C SER A 277 0.76 -6.88 -2.85
N PRO A 278 1.07 -7.01 -4.16
CA PRO A 278 0.21 -7.78 -5.03
C PRO A 278 0.21 -9.24 -4.58
N LYS A 279 -0.98 -9.83 -4.40
CA LYS A 279 -1.14 -11.24 -4.02
C LYS A 279 -1.46 -12.08 -5.27
N PRO A 280 -1.85 -13.37 -5.14
CA PRO A 280 -2.01 -14.26 -6.29
C PRO A 280 -2.81 -13.72 -7.46
N ASN A 281 -2.36 -14.14 -8.64
CA ASN A 281 -2.98 -13.94 -9.94
C ASN A 281 -3.09 -12.46 -10.31
N THR A 282 -1.98 -11.74 -10.15
CA THR A 282 -1.89 -10.30 -10.45
C THR A 282 -0.96 -10.05 -11.62
N THR A 283 -1.45 -9.39 -12.67
CA THR A 283 -0.70 -9.12 -13.90
C THR A 283 -0.79 -7.70 -14.39
N ASN A 284 0.20 -7.31 -15.20
CA ASN A 284 0.22 -6.03 -15.90
C ASN A 284 0.17 -4.85 -14.91
N ILE A 285 1.22 -4.77 -14.10
CA ILE A 285 1.36 -3.84 -12.99
C ILE A 285 2.32 -2.72 -13.39
N LEU A 286 1.90 -1.47 -13.16
CA LEU A 286 2.74 -0.29 -13.26
C LEU A 286 2.68 0.48 -11.93
N VAL A 287 3.82 0.62 -11.27
CA VAL A 287 3.97 1.48 -10.09
C VAL A 287 4.99 2.55 -10.42
N LYS A 288 4.63 3.83 -10.28
CA LYS A 288 5.57 4.92 -10.57
C LYS A 288 5.41 6.12 -9.63
N ASN A 289 6.53 6.70 -9.18
CA ASN A 289 6.53 7.83 -8.24
C ASN A 289 5.82 7.46 -6.91
N LEU A 290 6.31 6.40 -6.26
CA LEU A 290 5.78 5.92 -4.99
C LEU A 290 6.73 6.28 -3.86
N TRP A 291 6.19 6.84 -2.78
CA TRP A 291 6.94 7.11 -1.56
C TRP A 291 6.36 6.30 -0.41
N CYS A 292 7.21 5.55 0.29
CA CYS A 292 6.86 4.66 1.37
C CYS A 292 7.66 5.00 2.62
N ASN A 293 7.02 5.07 3.78
CA ASN A 293 7.68 5.30 5.06
C ASN A 293 7.16 4.35 6.15
N GLY A 294 8.07 3.76 6.92
CA GLY A 294 7.71 2.88 8.04
C GLY A 294 7.16 1.50 7.62
N THR A 295 7.29 1.14 6.34
CA THR A 295 6.57 0.01 5.74
C THR A 295 7.36 -1.30 5.75
N HIS A 296 6.71 -2.41 5.40
CA HIS A 296 7.36 -3.69 5.09
C HIS A 296 7.80 -3.82 3.62
N GLY A 297 7.80 -2.72 2.87
CA GLY A 297 8.40 -2.62 1.55
C GLY A 297 7.43 -2.73 0.39
N VAL A 298 8.00 -2.77 -0.81
CA VAL A 298 7.30 -3.06 -2.06
C VAL A 298 7.51 -4.54 -2.38
N SER A 299 6.51 -5.32 -1.99
CA SER A 299 6.60 -6.74 -1.76
C SER A 299 5.75 -7.53 -2.74
N MET A 300 6.33 -8.23 -3.73
CA MET A 300 5.54 -9.17 -4.52
C MET A 300 5.15 -10.37 -3.64
N GLY A 301 3.85 -10.58 -3.44
CA GLY A 301 3.28 -11.68 -2.69
C GLY A 301 2.89 -11.33 -1.25
N SER A 302 2.81 -12.31 -0.35
CA SER A 302 3.23 -13.68 -0.56
C SER A 302 2.29 -14.47 -1.49
N ILE A 303 2.87 -15.41 -2.25
CA ILE A 303 2.14 -16.36 -3.09
C ILE A 303 2.53 -17.80 -2.80
N GLY A 304 1.72 -18.75 -3.26
CA GLY A 304 1.90 -20.18 -3.00
C GLY A 304 1.36 -20.60 -1.64
N GLN A 305 0.45 -19.84 -1.02
CA GLN A 305 0.02 -20.12 0.36
C GLN A 305 -0.78 -21.42 0.50
N TYR A 306 -1.66 -21.71 -0.46
CA TYR A 306 -2.69 -22.73 -0.30
C TYR A 306 -2.38 -24.00 -1.11
N SER A 307 -2.46 -25.15 -0.43
CA SER A 307 -2.15 -26.45 -1.02
C SER A 307 -2.88 -26.72 -2.34
N GLY A 308 -2.12 -27.15 -3.36
CA GLY A 308 -2.64 -27.50 -4.68
C GLY A 308 -3.07 -26.31 -5.54
N VAL A 309 -3.00 -25.08 -5.02
CA VAL A 309 -3.32 -23.87 -5.78
C VAL A 309 -2.07 -23.40 -6.53
N GLN A 310 -2.26 -23.07 -7.81
CA GLN A 310 -1.28 -22.35 -8.59
C GLN A 310 -1.51 -20.85 -8.43
N ASP A 311 -0.50 -20.14 -7.94
CA ASP A 311 -0.51 -18.68 -7.83
C ASP A 311 0.52 -18.07 -8.79
N PHE A 312 0.25 -16.87 -9.30
CA PHE A 312 1.26 -16.13 -10.06
C PHE A 312 1.22 -14.63 -9.88
N ILE A 313 2.37 -13.98 -10.06
CA ILE A 313 2.49 -12.54 -10.26
C ILE A 313 3.37 -12.32 -11.48
N SER A 314 2.93 -11.53 -12.47
CA SER A 314 3.77 -11.31 -13.64
C SER A 314 3.58 -9.98 -14.35
N ASN A 315 4.60 -9.56 -15.10
CA ASN A 315 4.62 -8.32 -15.86
C ASN A 315 4.43 -7.10 -14.96
N ALA A 316 5.40 -6.83 -14.09
CA ALA A 316 5.39 -5.69 -13.19
C ALA A 316 6.56 -4.75 -13.46
N HIS A 317 6.26 -3.46 -13.61
CA HIS A 317 7.26 -2.40 -13.74
C HIS A 317 7.09 -1.39 -12.60
N LEU A 318 8.09 -1.29 -11.75
CA LEU A 318 8.12 -0.48 -10.54
C LEU A 318 9.26 0.53 -10.67
N GLU A 319 8.95 1.80 -10.83
CA GLU A 319 9.92 2.83 -11.19
C GLU A 319 9.84 4.08 -10.30
N ASN A 320 11.00 4.65 -9.95
CA ASN A 320 11.07 5.88 -9.16
C ASN A 320 10.34 5.73 -7.82
N ILE A 321 10.86 4.85 -6.98
CA ILE A 321 10.29 4.52 -5.68
C ILE A 321 11.25 4.93 -4.57
N THR A 322 10.74 5.61 -3.56
CA THR A 322 11.49 5.95 -2.34
C THR A 322 10.94 5.17 -1.15
N LEU A 323 11.81 4.45 -0.45
CA LEU A 323 11.51 3.61 0.70
C LEU A 323 12.33 4.09 1.90
N LEU A 324 11.66 4.56 2.95
CA LEU A 324 12.31 5.11 4.14
C LEU A 324 11.89 4.34 5.39
N ASN A 325 12.83 4.14 6.31
CA ASN A 325 12.56 3.65 7.67
C ASN A 325 11.78 2.32 7.68
N GLY A 326 12.04 1.45 6.70
CA GLY A 326 11.26 0.23 6.48
C GLY A 326 11.90 -1.03 7.05
N GLN A 327 11.12 -2.09 7.20
CA GLN A 327 11.68 -3.42 7.46
C GLN A 327 12.30 -4.01 6.18
N ASN A 328 11.66 -3.81 5.03
CA ASN A 328 12.17 -4.31 3.75
C ASN A 328 12.02 -3.23 2.68
N GLY A 329 12.88 -3.28 1.65
CA GLY A 329 12.77 -2.42 0.48
C GLY A 329 12.03 -3.12 -0.66
N ALA A 330 12.75 -3.49 -1.71
CA ALA A 330 12.21 -4.28 -2.81
C ALA A 330 12.23 -5.77 -2.41
N ARG A 331 11.05 -6.41 -2.37
CA ARG A 331 10.92 -7.76 -1.80
C ARG A 331 10.08 -8.69 -2.67
N LEU A 332 10.49 -9.95 -2.76
CA LEU A 332 9.73 -11.05 -3.36
C LEU A 332 9.49 -12.12 -2.27
N LYS A 333 8.25 -12.61 -2.13
CA LYS A 333 7.88 -13.56 -1.06
C LYS A 333 7.10 -14.75 -1.59
N ALA A 334 7.55 -15.95 -1.28
CA ALA A 334 6.85 -17.19 -1.58
C ALA A 334 6.78 -18.11 -0.35
N TRP A 335 5.62 -18.73 -0.15
CA TRP A 335 5.43 -19.69 0.94
C TRP A 335 6.22 -20.98 0.71
N ALA A 336 6.73 -21.54 1.79
CA ALA A 336 7.27 -22.89 1.89
C ALA A 336 6.46 -23.68 2.94
N GLY A 337 6.60 -25.00 2.99
CA GLY A 337 5.92 -25.84 3.98
C GLY A 337 5.17 -27.03 3.38
N PRO A 338 4.64 -27.92 4.24
CA PRO A 338 4.05 -29.19 3.79
C PRO A 338 2.73 -29.03 3.02
N ASN A 339 1.97 -27.96 3.28
CA ASN A 339 0.61 -27.76 2.76
C ASN A 339 0.49 -26.47 1.93
N VAL A 340 1.52 -26.18 1.13
CA VAL A 340 1.61 -24.97 0.30
C VAL A 340 1.29 -25.25 -1.17
N GLY A 341 1.01 -24.18 -1.89
CA GLY A 341 0.79 -24.17 -3.32
C GLY A 341 2.08 -24.18 -4.13
N TYR A 342 1.95 -23.84 -5.40
CA TYR A 342 3.05 -23.71 -6.36
C TYR A 342 2.76 -22.52 -7.28
N GLY A 343 3.70 -22.14 -8.13
CA GLY A 343 3.46 -20.94 -8.93
C GLY A 343 4.67 -20.32 -9.58
N TYR A 344 4.53 -19.04 -9.93
CA TYR A 344 5.66 -18.25 -10.39
C TYR A 344 5.53 -16.75 -10.11
N ILE A 345 6.66 -16.09 -9.91
CA ILE A 345 6.83 -14.65 -10.06
C ILE A 345 7.70 -14.44 -11.30
N ASP A 346 7.21 -13.74 -12.32
CA ASP A 346 7.90 -13.62 -13.60
C ASP A 346 7.85 -12.21 -14.20
N ASN A 347 8.94 -11.79 -14.84
CA ASN A 347 9.02 -10.51 -15.55
C ASN A 347 8.70 -9.32 -14.64
N ILE A 348 9.56 -9.11 -13.65
CA ILE A 348 9.45 -8.03 -12.65
C ILE A 348 10.64 -7.10 -12.82
N THR A 349 10.40 -5.80 -12.87
CA THR A 349 11.47 -4.79 -12.92
C THR A 349 11.27 -3.79 -11.79
N TYR A 350 12.24 -3.73 -10.89
CA TYR A 350 12.43 -2.65 -9.93
C TYR A 350 13.51 -1.72 -10.49
N LYS A 351 13.15 -0.48 -10.80
CA LYS A 351 14.06 0.49 -11.43
C LYS A 351 14.05 1.83 -10.70
N ASP A 352 15.21 2.44 -10.56
CA ASP A 352 15.35 3.77 -9.93
C ASP A 352 14.74 3.78 -8.52
N ILE A 353 15.26 2.90 -7.66
CA ILE A 353 14.78 2.71 -6.29
C ILE A 353 15.75 3.39 -5.32
N HIS A 354 15.23 4.25 -4.46
CA HIS A 354 15.98 4.87 -3.38
C HIS A 354 15.51 4.30 -2.03
N ILE A 355 16.45 3.76 -1.25
CA ILE A 355 16.17 3.10 0.02
C ILE A 355 17.01 3.75 1.11
N GLU A 356 16.39 4.18 2.21
CA GLU A 356 17.10 4.76 3.34
C GLU A 356 16.64 4.14 4.65
N ASN A 357 17.60 3.87 5.54
CA ASN A 357 17.33 3.36 6.89
C ASN A 357 16.38 2.16 6.90
N THR A 358 16.63 1.19 6.02
CA THR A 358 15.78 0.00 5.85
C THR A 358 16.53 -1.27 6.23
N ASP A 359 15.89 -2.16 7.01
CA ASP A 359 16.58 -3.35 7.56
C ASP A 359 17.09 -4.29 6.47
N ALA A 360 16.22 -4.68 5.53
CA ALA A 360 16.55 -5.56 4.41
C ALA A 360 16.21 -4.87 3.07
N PRO A 361 17.17 -4.16 2.43
CA PRO A 361 16.88 -3.33 1.27
C PRO A 361 16.37 -4.10 0.03
N VAL A 362 17.00 -5.23 -0.31
CA VAL A 362 16.58 -6.08 -1.42
C VAL A 362 16.45 -7.52 -0.93
N VAL A 363 15.29 -8.14 -1.15
CA VAL A 363 14.97 -9.46 -0.56
C VAL A 363 14.28 -10.37 -1.58
N LEU A 364 14.77 -11.60 -1.70
CA LEU A 364 14.03 -12.72 -2.27
C LEU A 364 13.91 -13.78 -1.19
N ASP A 365 12.70 -13.97 -0.68
CA ASP A 365 12.38 -14.89 0.42
C ASP A 365 11.40 -15.97 -0.06
N GLN A 366 11.91 -17.19 -0.22
CA GLN A 366 11.09 -18.36 -0.53
C GLN A 366 10.95 -19.32 0.66
N CYS A 367 11.15 -18.80 1.86
CA CYS A 367 10.99 -19.48 3.14
C CYS A 367 9.94 -18.77 4.01
N TYR A 368 8.94 -18.17 3.37
CA TYR A 368 8.11 -17.15 3.98
C TYR A 368 7.21 -17.65 5.13
N PHE A 369 6.96 -16.72 6.06
CA PHE A 369 6.13 -16.79 7.27
C PHE A 369 6.76 -17.45 8.50
N ASN A 370 8.00 -17.06 8.82
CA ASN A 370 8.72 -17.47 10.04
C ASN A 370 8.82 -19.00 10.20
N ILE A 371 9.00 -19.70 9.08
CA ILE A 371 9.26 -21.13 9.07
C ILE A 371 10.74 -21.32 9.37
N ASN A 372 11.07 -22.22 10.29
CA ASN A 372 12.48 -22.51 10.57
C ASN A 372 13.15 -23.18 9.36
N GLU A 373 14.46 -22.96 9.22
CA GLU A 373 15.27 -23.44 8.10
C GLU A 373 15.16 -24.95 7.89
N THR A 374 15.11 -25.75 8.97
CA THR A 374 15.00 -27.22 8.87
C THR A 374 13.68 -27.64 8.23
N ALA A 375 12.56 -27.01 8.61
CA ALA A 375 11.26 -27.26 8.02
C ALA A 375 11.19 -26.78 6.57
N CYS A 376 11.82 -25.65 6.28
CA CYS A 376 11.91 -25.07 4.95
C CYS A 376 12.72 -25.94 3.98
N ALA A 377 13.88 -26.44 4.41
CA ALA A 377 14.70 -27.38 3.64
C ALA A 377 13.97 -28.70 3.38
N LYS A 378 13.17 -29.17 4.35
CA LYS A 378 12.36 -30.39 4.20
C LYS A 378 11.17 -30.19 3.25
N TYR A 379 10.57 -29.00 3.24
CA TYR A 379 9.40 -28.66 2.44
C TYR A 379 9.62 -27.35 1.68
N PRO A 380 10.52 -27.34 0.68
CA PRO A 380 10.88 -26.12 -0.03
C PRO A 380 9.70 -25.55 -0.80
N SER A 381 9.75 -24.24 -1.05
CA SER A 381 8.79 -23.57 -1.92
C SER A 381 8.85 -24.13 -3.34
N LYS A 382 7.71 -24.11 -4.02
CA LYS A 382 7.52 -24.57 -5.40
C LYS A 382 7.14 -23.43 -6.34
N VAL A 383 7.46 -22.19 -5.94
CA VAL A 383 7.19 -20.99 -6.72
C VAL A 383 8.45 -20.65 -7.50
N ASN A 384 8.41 -20.68 -8.83
CA ASN A 384 9.55 -20.24 -9.63
C ASN A 384 9.67 -18.71 -9.59
N ILE A 385 10.90 -18.17 -9.60
CA ILE A 385 11.12 -16.72 -9.69
C ILE A 385 12.04 -16.46 -10.87
N THR A 386 11.51 -15.86 -11.94
CA THR A 386 12.25 -15.70 -13.19
C THR A 386 12.18 -14.28 -13.73
N ASN A 387 13.21 -13.88 -14.47
CA ASN A 387 13.24 -12.60 -15.20
C ASN A 387 12.97 -11.40 -14.26
N VAL A 388 13.75 -11.28 -13.20
CA VAL A 388 13.64 -10.18 -12.23
C VAL A 388 14.83 -9.24 -12.39
N ASN A 389 14.57 -7.97 -12.63
CA ASN A 389 15.61 -6.95 -12.75
C ASN A 389 15.53 -5.96 -11.58
N PHE A 390 16.66 -5.74 -10.92
CA PHE A 390 16.88 -4.65 -9.98
C PHE A 390 17.89 -3.69 -10.61
N ILE A 391 17.44 -2.51 -11.02
CA ILE A 391 18.22 -1.57 -11.82
C ILE A 391 18.27 -0.23 -11.10
N ASN A 392 19.48 0.28 -10.85
CA ASN A 392 19.72 1.56 -10.18
C ASN A 392 19.02 1.63 -8.81
N VAL A 393 19.46 0.77 -7.88
CA VAL A 393 19.00 0.76 -6.49
C VAL A 393 20.06 1.44 -5.63
N SER A 394 19.70 2.46 -4.86
CA SER A 394 20.68 3.28 -4.11
C SER A 394 20.23 3.62 -2.69
N GLY A 395 21.19 3.94 -1.82
CA GLY A 395 20.94 4.54 -0.50
C GLY A 395 21.59 3.77 0.65
N THR A 396 20.88 3.54 1.75
CA THR A 396 21.42 2.97 3.00
C THR A 396 20.51 1.91 3.62
N SER A 397 21.11 0.83 4.12
CA SER A 397 20.45 -0.06 5.08
C SER A 397 20.43 0.56 6.48
N SER A 398 19.61 0.02 7.38
CA SER A 398 19.63 0.40 8.80
C SER A 398 20.85 -0.16 9.56
N GLY A 399 21.53 -1.16 9.00
CA GLY A 399 22.61 -1.91 9.64
C GLY A 399 22.16 -3.01 10.60
N LYS A 400 20.85 -3.28 10.68
CA LYS A 400 20.31 -4.36 11.54
C LYS A 400 20.80 -5.75 11.14
N ASN A 401 21.00 -5.99 9.85
CA ASN A 401 21.49 -7.26 9.28
C ASN A 401 22.96 -7.11 8.86
N GLY A 402 23.77 -6.47 9.71
CA GLY A 402 25.19 -6.24 9.47
C GLY A 402 25.48 -5.55 8.14
N ARG A 403 26.29 -6.19 7.30
CA ARG A 403 26.73 -5.65 6.00
C ARG A 403 25.86 -6.11 4.83
N VAL A 404 24.88 -6.99 5.06
CA VAL A 404 24.01 -7.53 4.02
C VAL A 404 23.02 -6.45 3.54
N VAL A 405 23.11 -6.09 2.26
CA VAL A 405 22.20 -5.10 1.64
C VAL A 405 21.25 -5.73 0.63
N ALA A 406 21.55 -6.96 0.19
CA ALA A 406 20.66 -7.77 -0.62
C ALA A 406 20.77 -9.23 -0.20
N ASP A 407 19.64 -9.85 0.11
CA ASP A 407 19.53 -11.28 0.39
C ASP A 407 18.65 -11.93 -0.67
N LEU A 408 19.27 -12.70 -1.56
CA LEU A 408 18.62 -13.35 -2.68
C LEU A 408 18.66 -14.88 -2.49
N THR A 409 17.88 -15.37 -1.53
CA THR A 409 17.85 -16.79 -1.16
C THR A 409 16.72 -17.53 -1.88
N CYS A 410 17.08 -18.24 -2.96
CA CYS A 410 16.14 -19.05 -3.71
C CYS A 410 15.91 -20.42 -3.05
N SER A 411 14.69 -20.94 -3.21
CA SER A 411 14.32 -22.27 -2.73
C SER A 411 14.95 -23.37 -3.58
N PRO A 412 15.51 -24.43 -2.98
CA PRO A 412 16.02 -25.58 -3.74
C PRO A 412 14.90 -26.38 -4.45
N GLY A 413 13.63 -26.15 -4.10
CA GLY A 413 12.46 -26.75 -4.75
C GLY A 413 11.90 -25.93 -5.92
N ALA A 414 12.53 -24.81 -6.25
CA ALA A 414 12.09 -23.87 -7.28
C ALA A 414 13.22 -23.57 -8.28
N THR A 415 12.84 -22.98 -9.40
CA THR A 415 13.79 -22.39 -10.35
C THR A 415 13.90 -20.89 -10.11
N CYS A 416 15.10 -20.40 -9.79
CA CYS A 416 15.44 -18.99 -9.92
C CYS A 416 16.44 -18.78 -11.05
N ASN A 417 16.03 -18.04 -12.08
CA ASN A 417 16.83 -17.80 -13.27
C ASN A 417 16.55 -16.41 -13.86
N GLY A 418 17.57 -15.76 -14.40
CA GLY A 418 17.43 -14.40 -14.94
C GLY A 418 17.11 -13.38 -13.85
N ILE A 419 17.72 -13.53 -12.67
CA ILE A 419 17.72 -12.51 -11.63
C ILE A 419 18.92 -11.60 -11.89
N HIS A 420 18.68 -10.32 -12.16
CA HIS A 420 19.73 -9.40 -12.59
C HIS A 420 19.80 -8.17 -11.68
N LEU A 421 21.01 -7.84 -11.25
CA LEU A 421 21.35 -6.70 -10.42
C LEU A 421 22.26 -5.78 -11.23
N GLU A 422 21.82 -4.54 -11.44
CA GLU A 422 22.57 -3.51 -12.17
C GLU A 422 22.55 -2.19 -11.38
N GLY A 423 23.72 -1.61 -11.13
CA GLY A 423 23.81 -0.31 -10.44
C GLY A 423 23.28 -0.34 -9.00
N ILE A 424 23.69 -1.34 -8.21
CA ILE A 424 23.31 -1.47 -6.80
C ILE A 424 24.31 -0.71 -5.93
N ASN A 425 23.91 0.46 -5.45
CA ASN A 425 24.71 1.41 -4.68
C ASN A 425 24.10 1.63 -3.28
N ILE A 426 23.98 0.56 -2.50
CA ILE A 426 23.50 0.61 -1.11
C ILE A 426 24.69 0.45 -0.15
N THR A 427 24.75 1.28 0.88
CA THR A 427 25.76 1.16 1.95
C THR A 427 25.14 0.66 3.25
N SER A 428 25.98 0.16 4.15
CA SER A 428 25.61 -0.21 5.52
C SER A 428 26.41 0.61 6.53
N PRO A 429 25.80 1.06 7.64
CA PRO A 429 26.53 1.68 8.74
C PRO A 429 27.41 0.70 9.52
N ALA A 430 27.31 -0.62 9.27
CA ALA A 430 28.11 -1.66 9.93
C ALA A 430 29.62 -1.65 9.54
N GLY A 431 30.03 -0.74 8.65
CA GLY A 431 31.40 -0.59 8.20
C GLY A 431 31.81 -1.62 7.15
N GLY A 432 32.86 -1.32 6.39
CA GLY A 432 33.33 -2.19 5.30
C GLY A 432 32.44 -2.17 4.04
N PRO A 433 32.80 -2.95 3.01
CA PRO A 433 31.99 -3.06 1.80
C PRO A 433 30.64 -3.77 2.07
N PRO A 434 29.56 -3.38 1.38
CA PRO A 434 28.26 -4.06 1.46
C PRO A 434 28.35 -5.48 0.89
N GLN A 435 27.56 -6.39 1.44
CA GLN A 435 27.46 -7.79 1.03
C GLN A 435 26.14 -8.06 0.30
N ILE A 436 26.22 -8.86 -0.76
CA ILE A 436 25.07 -9.41 -1.49
C ILE A 436 25.12 -10.92 -1.30
N VAL A 437 24.05 -11.50 -0.79
CA VAL A 437 23.90 -12.94 -0.61
C VAL A 437 23.13 -13.52 -1.79
N CYS A 438 23.64 -14.62 -2.35
CA CYS A 438 22.97 -15.39 -3.41
C CYS A 438 22.98 -16.86 -3.04
N GLU A 439 21.80 -17.50 -3.05
CA GLU A 439 21.68 -18.93 -2.82
C GLU A 439 20.74 -19.56 -3.85
N ASN A 440 21.11 -20.71 -4.43
CA ASN A 440 20.31 -21.46 -5.41
C ASN A 440 19.84 -20.67 -6.66
N ILE A 441 20.59 -19.64 -7.10
CA ILE A 441 20.29 -18.87 -8.31
C ILE A 441 21.09 -19.41 -9.51
N GLN A 442 20.40 -19.62 -10.64
CA GLN A 442 21.02 -20.07 -11.89
C GLN A 442 21.57 -18.89 -12.70
N GLY A 443 22.77 -19.03 -13.25
CA GLY A 443 23.36 -18.07 -14.18
C GLY A 443 24.04 -16.84 -13.55
N GLY A 444 24.10 -16.76 -12.21
CA GLY A 444 24.60 -15.60 -11.48
C GLY A 444 23.66 -14.39 -11.56
N VAL A 445 24.01 -13.31 -10.87
CA VAL A 445 23.14 -12.10 -10.78
C VAL A 445 23.71 -10.86 -11.47
N GLY A 446 24.90 -10.94 -12.08
CA GLY A 446 25.57 -9.82 -12.75
C GLY A 446 26.50 -8.99 -11.85
N VAL A 447 26.51 -9.25 -10.55
CA VAL A 447 27.44 -8.69 -9.55
C VAL A 447 28.04 -9.80 -8.71
N GLU A 448 29.13 -9.49 -7.99
CA GLU A 448 29.71 -10.42 -7.01
C GLU A 448 28.73 -10.62 -5.86
N CYS A 449 28.55 -11.88 -5.45
CA CYS A 449 27.78 -12.26 -4.28
C CYS A 449 28.38 -13.48 -3.60
N ILE A 450 28.02 -13.65 -2.33
CA ILE A 450 28.54 -14.68 -1.43
C ILE A 450 27.43 -15.66 -1.04
N PRO A 451 27.75 -16.91 -0.67
CA PRO A 451 26.77 -17.83 -0.08
C PRO A 451 26.34 -17.33 1.30
N ALA A 452 25.14 -17.73 1.74
CA ALA A 452 24.58 -17.29 3.02
C ALA A 452 25.48 -17.65 4.23
N SER A 453 26.21 -18.76 4.15
CA SER A 453 27.14 -19.20 5.21
C SER A 453 28.36 -18.30 5.43
N GLU A 454 28.62 -17.35 4.53
CA GLU A 454 29.75 -16.42 4.57
C GLU A 454 29.31 -14.97 4.86
N ALA A 455 28.01 -14.75 5.04
CA ALA A 455 27.47 -13.43 5.37
C ALA A 455 27.83 -13.03 6.80
N ASP A 456 28.10 -11.73 6.99
CA ASP A 456 28.21 -11.13 8.33
C ASP A 456 26.89 -10.42 8.62
N ASP A 457 25.88 -11.21 9.03
CA ASP A 457 24.50 -10.77 9.29
C ASP A 457 24.15 -10.54 10.77
#